data_AF-A0A0S4LB80-F1
#
_entry.id   AF-A0A0S4LB80-F1
#
_cell.length_a   1.000
_cell.length_b   1.000
_cell.length_c   1.000
_cell.angle_alpha   90.00
_cell.angle_beta   90.00
_cell.angle_gamma   90.00
#
_symmetry.space_group_name_H-M   'P 1'
#
loop_
_entity.id
_entity.type
_entity.pdbx_description
1 polymer ?
#
loop_
_entity_poly.entity_id
_entity_poly.type
_entity_poly.pdbx_seq_one_letter_code
_entity_poly.pdbx_strand_id
1 'polypeptide(L)'
;MRTWYSTVILALNYKGGRSVDLQDIYSGIHRYRTLSDHDCEPHPKYQQENYKHTTRSVLAKLKKYGFVSNPYRAVYSLTEKSTKHLAAFETDRYGRSAGAEISVEELIERFALARESSAT
;
A
#
# COMPACT_ATOMS: atom_id res chain seq x y z
N MET A 1 -5.51 -12.24 -5.75
CA MET A 1 -5.49 -11.33 -4.57
C MET A 1 -4.80 -10.03 -5.01
N ARG A 2 -5.02 -8.88 -4.34
CA ARG A 2 -4.30 -7.64 -4.64
C ARG A 2 -2.95 -7.59 -3.94
N THR A 3 -1.96 -6.91 -4.52
CA THR A 3 -0.69 -6.69 -3.83
C THR A 3 -0.85 -5.86 -2.56
N TRP A 4 0.11 -5.94 -1.65
CA TRP A 4 0.12 -5.06 -0.47
C TRP A 4 0.17 -3.58 -0.87
N TYR A 5 0.91 -3.23 -1.93
CA TYR A 5 1.00 -1.86 -2.42
C TYR A 5 -0.36 -1.30 -2.82
N SER A 6 -1.09 -2.02 -3.69
CA SER A 6 -2.44 -1.62 -4.11
C SER A 6 -3.43 -1.64 -2.94
N THR A 7 -3.34 -2.64 -2.06
CA THR A 7 -4.19 -2.75 -0.87
C THR A 7 -4.05 -1.52 0.03
N VAL A 8 -2.82 -1.06 0.28
CA VAL A 8 -2.55 0.12 1.11
C VAL A 8 -3.06 1.41 0.43
N ILE A 9 -2.86 1.57 -0.88
CA ILE A 9 -3.38 2.73 -1.62
C ILE A 9 -4.92 2.78 -1.56
N LEU A 10 -5.58 1.64 -1.77
CA LEU A 10 -7.04 1.58 -1.75
C LEU A 10 -7.59 1.75 -0.33
N ALA A 11 -6.91 1.24 0.70
CA ALA A 11 -7.28 1.46 2.10
C ALA A 11 -7.17 2.96 2.48
N LEU A 12 -6.12 3.64 2.02
CA LEU A 12 -5.98 5.09 2.15
C LEU A 12 -7.13 5.82 1.42
N ASN A 13 -7.40 5.46 0.17
CA ASN A 13 -8.45 6.08 -0.64
C ASN A 13 -9.84 5.93 0.02
N TYR A 14 -10.12 4.75 0.55
CA TYR A 14 -11.37 4.46 1.26
C TYR A 14 -11.63 5.38 2.46
N LYS A 15 -10.56 5.83 3.12
CA LYS A 15 -10.60 6.75 4.27
C LYS A 15 -10.53 8.23 3.85
N GLY A 16 -10.74 8.53 2.57
CA GLY A 16 -10.74 9.88 2.00
C GLY A 16 -9.41 10.31 1.38
N GLY A 17 -8.36 9.49 1.50
CA GLY A 17 -7.07 9.71 0.83
C GLY A 17 -6.26 10.93 1.31
N ARG A 18 -6.81 11.77 2.19
CA ARG A 18 -6.16 12.97 2.74
C ARG A 18 -6.07 12.85 4.26
N SER A 19 -4.86 12.93 4.80
CA SER A 19 -4.61 12.94 6.24
C SER A 19 -5.23 11.73 6.97
N VAL A 20 -4.88 10.53 6.52
CA VAL A 20 -5.39 9.27 7.07
C VAL A 20 -4.45 8.74 8.14
N ASP A 21 -4.99 8.46 9.33
CA ASP A 21 -4.25 7.85 10.43
C ASP A 21 -3.86 6.40 10.15
N LEU A 22 -2.70 5.98 10.65
CA LEU A 22 -2.18 4.63 10.46
C LEU A 22 -3.14 3.53 10.94
N GLN A 23 -3.88 3.79 12.02
CA GLN A 23 -4.90 2.86 12.53
C GLN A 23 -6.06 2.71 11.55
N ASP A 24 -6.48 3.79 10.91
CA ASP A 24 -7.52 3.75 9.88
C ASP A 24 -7.07 2.95 8.66
N ILE A 25 -5.81 3.08 8.25
CA ILE A 25 -5.23 2.26 7.19
C ILE A 25 -5.31 0.79 7.56
N TYR A 26 -4.92 0.41 8.78
CA TYR A 26 -5.00 -0.98 9.25
C TYR A 26 -6.42 -1.53 9.18
N SER A 27 -7.41 -0.75 9.62
CA SER A 27 -8.82 -1.16 9.55
C SER A 27 -9.32 -1.36 8.11
N GLY A 28 -8.71 -0.66 7.14
CA GLY A 28 -9.08 -0.73 5.73
C GLY A 28 -8.48 -1.91 4.96
N ILE A 29 -7.42 -2.55 5.46
CA ILE A 29 -6.70 -3.62 4.74
C ILE A 29 -7.64 -4.78 4.37
N HIS A 30 -8.44 -5.25 5.33
CA HIS A 30 -9.35 -6.39 5.15
C HIS A 30 -10.40 -6.19 4.05
N ARG A 31 -10.71 -4.93 3.71
CA ARG A 31 -11.65 -4.61 2.63
C ARG A 31 -11.09 -4.96 1.25
N TYR A 32 -9.77 -4.90 1.07
CA TYR A 32 -9.12 -5.02 -0.23
C TYR A 32 -8.27 -6.27 -0.38
N ARG A 33 -7.97 -6.93 0.75
CA ARG A 33 -7.15 -8.14 0.80
C ARG A 33 -7.58 -9.04 1.97
N THR A 34 -7.78 -10.32 1.69
CA THR A 34 -7.92 -11.35 2.73
C THR A 34 -6.57 -11.57 3.40
N LEU A 35 -6.52 -11.52 4.72
CA LEU A 35 -5.34 -11.83 5.50
C LEU A 35 -5.24 -13.34 5.72
N SER A 36 -4.03 -13.88 5.57
CA SER A 36 -3.71 -15.25 5.96
C SER A 36 -3.53 -15.38 7.48
N ASP A 37 -3.48 -16.60 8.00
CA ASP A 37 -3.17 -16.84 9.42
C ASP A 37 -1.82 -16.20 9.80
N HIS A 38 -0.81 -16.37 8.95
CA HIS A 38 0.51 -15.77 9.14
C HIS A 38 0.47 -14.24 9.23
N ASP A 39 -0.40 -13.58 8.46
CA ASP A 39 -0.56 -12.12 8.51
C ASP A 39 -1.09 -11.64 9.88
N CYS A 40 -1.91 -12.47 10.53
CA CYS A 40 -2.52 -12.20 11.83
C CYS A 40 -1.65 -12.63 13.01
N GLU A 41 -0.64 -13.48 12.79
CA GLU A 41 0.32 -13.88 13.82
C GLU A 41 1.13 -12.68 14.36
N PRO A 42 1.54 -12.72 15.65
CA PRO A 42 2.49 -11.75 16.19
C PRO A 42 3.83 -11.80 15.44
N HIS A 43 4.38 -10.64 15.11
CA HIS A 43 5.67 -10.55 14.46
C HIS A 43 6.81 -10.96 15.42
N PRO A 44 7.78 -11.80 15.00
CA PRO A 44 8.80 -12.36 15.89
C PRO A 44 9.70 -11.33 16.58
N LYS A 45 9.82 -10.13 15.99
CA LYS A 45 10.64 -9.01 16.52
C LYS A 45 9.86 -7.78 17.00
N TYR A 46 8.57 -7.67 16.67
CA TYR A 46 7.80 -6.45 16.91
C TYR A 46 6.51 -6.82 17.62
N GLN A 47 6.12 -6.08 18.67
CA GLN A 47 4.88 -6.31 19.42
C GLN A 47 3.64 -5.84 18.64
N GLN A 48 3.44 -6.41 17.45
CA GLN A 48 2.32 -6.14 16.54
C GLN A 48 2.16 -7.33 15.59
N GLU A 49 0.99 -7.47 14.98
CA GLU A 49 0.69 -8.48 13.96
C GLU A 49 1.52 -8.25 12.69
N ASN A 50 1.85 -9.32 11.97
CA ASN A 50 2.68 -9.27 10.75
C ASN A 50 2.12 -8.29 9.70
N TYR A 51 0.80 -8.25 9.50
CA TYR A 51 0.19 -7.35 8.52
C TYR A 51 0.40 -5.85 8.84
N LYS A 52 0.46 -5.48 10.14
CA LYS A 52 0.73 -4.11 10.57
C LYS A 52 2.17 -3.73 10.27
N HIS A 53 3.10 -4.67 10.49
CA HIS A 53 4.50 -4.50 10.08
C HIS A 53 4.62 -4.34 8.56
N THR A 54 4.03 -5.25 7.78
CA THR A 54 4.04 -5.21 6.32
C THR A 54 3.46 -3.92 5.77
N THR A 55 2.33 -3.46 6.31
CA THR A 55 1.69 -2.19 5.94
C THR A 55 2.64 -1.01 6.13
N ARG A 56 3.39 -0.94 7.25
CA ARG A 56 4.37 0.13 7.49
C ARG A 56 5.55 0.07 6.53
N SER A 57 6.07 -1.13 6.26
CA SER A 57 7.13 -1.35 5.27
C SER A 57 6.70 -0.95 3.86
N VAL A 58 5.45 -1.23 3.49
CA VAL A 58 4.84 -0.84 2.21
C VAL A 58 4.64 0.68 2.13
N LEU A 59 4.12 1.33 3.18
CA LEU A 59 3.99 2.78 3.23
C LEU A 59 5.34 3.50 3.05
N ALA A 60 6.42 2.97 3.66
CA ALA A 60 7.76 3.51 3.46
C ALA A 60 8.23 3.40 1.99
N LYS A 61 7.97 2.27 1.33
CA LYS A 61 8.25 2.10 -0.11
C LYS A 61 7.39 3.04 -0.96
N LEU A 62 6.08 3.06 -0.76
CA LEU A 62 5.17 3.95 -1.52
C LEU A 62 5.54 5.43 -1.36
N LYS A 63 6.00 5.83 -0.17
CA LYS A 63 6.56 7.17 0.07
C LYS A 63 7.81 7.42 -0.76
N LYS A 64 8.76 6.47 -0.77
CA LYS A 64 9.98 6.55 -1.60
C LYS A 64 9.65 6.74 -3.09
N TYR A 65 8.60 6.08 -3.59
CA TYR A 65 8.16 6.15 -4.99
C TYR A 65 7.18 7.30 -5.30
N GLY A 66 6.88 8.15 -4.32
CA GLY A 66 6.05 9.34 -4.49
C GLY A 66 4.56 9.06 -4.65
N PHE A 67 4.07 7.89 -4.25
CA PHE A 67 2.63 7.57 -4.26
C PHE A 67 1.91 7.99 -2.98
N VAL A 68 2.66 8.13 -1.87
CA VAL A 68 2.11 8.50 -0.57
C VAL A 68 3.01 9.56 0.06
N SER A 69 2.42 10.54 0.74
CA SER A 69 3.14 11.47 1.61
C SER A 69 2.87 11.12 3.08
N ASN A 70 3.78 11.52 3.97
CA ASN A 70 3.64 11.36 5.42
C ASN A 70 3.80 12.75 6.05
N PRO A 71 2.72 13.56 6.09
CA PRO A 71 2.79 14.95 6.56
C PRO A 71 3.07 15.05 8.06
N TYR A 72 2.57 14.08 8.85
CA TYR A 72 2.77 14.03 10.30
C TYR A 72 3.05 12.60 10.76
N ARG A 73 3.48 12.47 12.02
CA ARG A 73 3.73 11.17 12.65
C ARG A 73 2.47 10.30 12.54
N ALA A 74 2.63 9.13 11.92
CA ALA A 74 1.57 8.15 11.71
C ALA A 74 0.36 8.62 10.87
N VAL A 75 0.48 9.75 10.16
CA VAL A 75 -0.53 10.25 9.24
C VAL A 75 -0.01 10.14 7.81
N TYR A 76 -0.85 9.70 6.88
CA TYR A 76 -0.48 9.50 5.48
C TYR A 76 -1.52 10.08 4.53
N SER A 77 -1.08 10.54 3.36
CA SER A 77 -1.96 11.05 2.31
C SER A 77 -1.57 10.46 0.97
N LEU A 78 -2.56 10.22 0.11
CA LEU A 78 -2.34 9.94 -1.30
C LEU A 78 -1.76 11.18 -1.99
N THR A 79 -0.79 10.96 -2.87
CA THR A 79 -0.27 12.01 -3.76
C THR A 79 -1.08 12.05 -5.06
N GLU A 80 -0.94 13.13 -5.83
CA GLU A 80 -1.56 13.26 -7.15
C GLU A 80 -1.22 12.08 -8.06
N LYS A 81 0.02 11.59 -8.01
CA LYS A 81 0.48 10.39 -8.73
C LYS A 81 -0.38 9.18 -8.40
N SER A 82 -0.67 8.92 -7.13
CA SER A 82 -1.52 7.78 -6.76
C SER A 82 -2.99 7.99 -7.14
N THR A 83 -3.53 9.19 -6.96
CA THR A 83 -4.94 9.48 -7.26
C THR A 83 -5.25 9.37 -8.75
N LYS A 84 -4.33 9.85 -9.60
CA LYS A 84 -4.45 9.75 -11.06
C LYS A 84 -4.51 8.29 -11.54
N HIS A 85 -3.83 7.40 -10.82
CA HIS A 85 -3.64 6.00 -11.20
C HIS A 85 -4.48 5.03 -10.36
N LEU A 86 -5.52 5.51 -9.65
CA LEU A 86 -6.37 4.68 -8.76
C LEU A 86 -6.97 3.46 -9.46
N ALA A 87 -7.46 3.62 -10.70
CA ALA A 87 -8.06 2.52 -11.46
C ALA A 87 -7.07 1.36 -11.71
N ALA A 88 -5.77 1.65 -11.87
CA ALA A 88 -4.74 0.62 -12.01
C ALA A 88 -4.62 -0.20 -10.71
N PHE A 89 -4.62 0.46 -9.56
CA PHE A 89 -4.58 -0.23 -8.26
C PHE A 89 -5.85 -1.05 -7.98
N GLU A 90 -7.03 -0.58 -8.43
CA GLU A 90 -8.30 -1.31 -8.28
C GLU A 90 -8.31 -2.65 -9.04
N THR A 91 -7.66 -2.66 -10.21
CA THR A 91 -7.58 -3.81 -11.13
C THR A 91 -6.42 -4.76 -10.83
N ASP A 92 -5.61 -4.47 -9.80
CA ASP A 92 -4.49 -5.31 -9.39
C ASP A 92 -4.89 -6.78 -9.12
N ARG A 93 -4.10 -7.70 -9.68
CA ARG A 93 -4.24 -9.16 -9.51
C ARG A 93 -2.92 -9.86 -9.14
N TYR A 94 -1.84 -9.12 -8.92
CA TYR A 94 -0.50 -9.70 -8.74
C TYR A 94 -0.18 -10.11 -7.30
N GLY A 95 -1.14 -9.98 -6.38
CA GLY A 95 -0.94 -10.32 -4.98
C GLY A 95 -0.98 -11.82 -4.71
N ARG A 96 -0.17 -12.26 -3.73
CA ARG A 96 -0.08 -13.65 -3.26
C ARG A 96 -0.25 -13.73 -1.75
N SER A 97 -0.90 -14.78 -1.25
CA SER A 97 -1.07 -15.03 0.19
C SER A 97 0.24 -15.37 0.90
N ALA A 98 1.17 -16.06 0.21
CA ALA A 98 2.51 -16.39 0.69
C ALA A 98 3.51 -16.42 -0.48
N GLY A 99 4.78 -16.10 -0.22
CA GLY A 99 5.86 -16.05 -1.21
C GLY A 99 6.26 -14.62 -1.64
N ALA A 100 7.21 -14.53 -2.57
CA ALA A 100 7.68 -13.24 -3.10
C ALA A 100 6.59 -12.62 -3.99
N GLU A 101 5.90 -11.60 -3.44
CA GLU A 101 5.08 -10.68 -4.22
C GLU A 101 5.97 -9.84 -5.15
N ILE A 102 5.42 -9.38 -6.26
CA ILE A 102 6.17 -8.51 -7.20
C ILE A 102 6.67 -7.26 -6.48
N SER A 103 7.78 -6.71 -6.97
CA SER A 103 8.33 -5.48 -6.40
C SER A 103 7.44 -4.28 -6.73
N VAL A 104 7.66 -3.16 -6.05
CA VAL A 104 6.90 -1.92 -6.35
C VAL A 104 7.29 -1.38 -7.72
N GLU A 105 8.55 -1.57 -8.14
CA GLU A 105 9.08 -1.22 -9.45
C GLU A 105 8.38 -2.05 -10.54
N GLU A 106 8.29 -3.37 -10.35
CA GLU A 106 7.55 -4.22 -11.29
C GLU A 106 6.07 -3.81 -11.34
N LEU A 107 5.43 -3.51 -10.20
CA LEU A 107 4.03 -3.05 -10.18
C LEU A 107 3.85 -1.74 -10.97
N ILE A 108 4.76 -0.78 -10.78
CA ILE A 108 4.79 0.50 -11.53
C ILE A 108 4.91 0.23 -13.03
N GLU A 109 5.80 -0.68 -13.44
CA GLU A 109 5.97 -1.05 -14.84
C GLU A 109 4.73 -1.74 -15.42
N ARG A 110 4.14 -2.69 -14.68
CA ARG A 110 2.91 -3.41 -15.08
C ARG A 110 1.73 -2.47 -15.29
N PHE A 111 1.64 -1.42 -14.47
CA PHE A 111 0.63 -0.38 -14.58
C PHE A 111 1.03 0.75 -15.54
N ALA A 112 2.18 0.66 -16.20
CA ALA A 112 2.73 1.67 -17.10
C ALA A 112 2.91 3.06 -16.45
N LEU A 113 3.15 3.10 -15.12
CA LEU A 113 3.27 4.32 -14.32
C LEU A 113 4.66 4.97 -14.39
N ALA A 114 5.62 4.31 -15.04
CA ALA A 114 7.02 4.73 -15.09
C ALA A 114 7.27 5.96 -15.99
N ARG A 115 6.47 6.16 -17.04
CA ARG A 115 6.75 7.12 -18.12
C ARG A 115 6.44 8.59 -17.81
N GLU A 116 5.82 8.88 -16.67
CA GLU A 116 5.40 10.25 -16.32
C GLU A 116 6.37 10.98 -15.38
N SER A 117 7.44 10.32 -14.93
CA SER A 117 8.39 10.87 -13.94
C SER A 117 9.54 11.68 -14.55
N SER A 118 9.55 11.93 -15.87
CA SER A 118 10.66 12.60 -16.58
C SER A 118 10.27 13.93 -17.25
N ALA A 119 9.11 14.49 -16.92
CA ALA A 119 8.68 15.80 -17.41
C ALA A 119 8.61 16.80 -16.24
N THR A 120 9.77 17.21 -15.74
CA THR A 120 9.96 18.45 -14.95
C THR A 120 11.29 19.06 -15.31
#